data_AF-A0A3N0AX17-F1
#
_entry.id   AF-A0A3N0AX17-F1
#
_cell.length_a   1.000
_cell.length_b   1.000
_cell.length_c   1.000
_cell.angle_alpha   90.00
_cell.angle_beta   90.00
_cell.angle_gamma   90.00
#
_symmetry.space_group_name_H-M   'P 1'
#
loop_
_entity.id
_entity.type
_entity.pdbx_description
1 polymer ?
#
loop_
_entity_poly.entity_id
_entity_poly.type
_entity_poly.pdbx_seq_one_letter_code
_entity_poly.pdbx_strand_id
1 'polypeptide(L)'
;MFSSHTEQLNCALLIGLWQNAGLIKRLILPIAVTPALETSKREKVLQSYRFSPLKTEVQMIDDWIYHTARASQNAVQIEYGIFSIIGKIVDKWEALLASSEVHLTKTMRKLLIAIVGAPVFSIASLAHATEASYTTVSNIITLLSSHGIITQVSRGRRNKVYACPEALGLFDTIIAEVA
;
A
#
# COMPACT_ATOMS: atom_id res chain seq x y z
N MET A 1 -28.88 8.13 11.07
CA MET A 1 -27.94 9.03 10.36
C MET A 1 -26.57 8.79 10.98
N PHE A 2 -25.54 8.48 10.20
CA PHE A 2 -24.21 8.22 10.77
C PHE A 2 -23.69 9.49 11.45
N SER A 3 -23.36 9.39 12.75
CA SER A 3 -22.95 10.50 13.60
C SER A 3 -21.47 10.86 13.48
N SER A 4 -20.66 10.01 12.86
CA SER A 4 -19.22 10.19 12.59
C SER A 4 -18.74 9.26 11.47
N HIS A 5 -17.51 9.46 10.99
CA HIS A 5 -16.78 8.54 10.07
C HIS A 5 -17.39 8.33 8.68
N THR A 6 -18.19 9.28 8.21
CA THR A 6 -18.83 9.24 6.88
C THR A 6 -17.83 9.11 5.73
N GLU A 7 -16.65 9.73 5.83
CA GLU A 7 -15.62 9.63 4.77
C GLU A 7 -15.01 8.23 4.65
N GLN A 8 -14.72 7.57 5.77
CA GLN A 8 -14.17 6.22 5.80
C GLN A 8 -15.19 5.22 5.26
N LEU A 9 -16.46 5.39 5.66
CA LEU A 9 -17.57 4.61 5.13
C LEU A 9 -17.72 4.80 3.61
N ASN A 10 -17.66 6.04 3.11
CA ASN A 10 -17.78 6.35 1.69
C ASN A 10 -16.66 5.69 0.87
N CYS A 11 -15.41 5.75 1.35
CA CYS A 11 -14.28 5.10 0.68
C CYS A 11 -14.45 3.58 0.64
N ALA A 12 -14.87 2.97 1.75
CA ALA A 12 -15.12 1.53 1.83
C ALA A 12 -16.26 1.08 0.90
N LEU A 13 -17.37 1.84 0.87
CA LEU A 13 -18.51 1.57 -0.02
C LEU A 13 -18.10 1.65 -1.49
N LEU A 14 -17.32 2.65 -1.87
CA LEU A 14 -16.87 2.81 -3.25
C LEU A 14 -15.97 1.64 -3.71
N ILE A 15 -15.06 1.18 -2.86
CA ILE A 15 -14.27 -0.04 -3.14
C ILE A 15 -15.19 -1.26 -3.32
N GLY A 16 -16.19 -1.42 -2.44
CA GLY A 16 -17.16 -2.50 -2.54
C GLY A 16 -17.97 -2.46 -3.84
N LEU A 17 -18.39 -1.27 -4.28
CA LEU A 17 -19.10 -1.07 -5.55
C LEU A 17 -18.21 -1.46 -6.75
N TRP A 18 -16.95 -1.07 -6.76
CA TRP A 18 -16.02 -1.43 -7.82
C TRP A 18 -15.72 -2.93 -7.86
N GLN A 19 -15.64 -3.59 -6.70
CA GLN A 19 -15.50 -5.04 -6.62
C GLN A 19 -16.74 -5.75 -7.16
N ASN A 20 -17.94 -5.30 -6.75
CA ASN A 20 -19.21 -5.88 -7.21
C ASN A 20 -19.42 -5.68 -8.72
N ALA A 21 -18.97 -4.55 -9.27
CA ALA A 21 -18.99 -4.27 -10.71
C ALA A 21 -17.90 -5.02 -11.50
N GLY A 22 -17.01 -5.77 -10.84
CA GLY A 22 -15.92 -6.51 -11.49
C GLY A 22 -14.75 -5.65 -11.97
N LEU A 23 -14.69 -4.37 -11.58
CA LEU A 23 -13.64 -3.43 -11.97
C LEU A 23 -12.33 -3.70 -11.23
N ILE A 24 -12.41 -4.16 -9.98
CA ILE A 24 -11.26 -4.56 -9.15
C ILE A 24 -11.56 -5.90 -8.48
N LYS A 25 -10.53 -6.72 -8.26
CA LYS A 25 -10.68 -8.03 -7.60
C LYS A 25 -10.14 -8.06 -6.17
N ARG A 26 -8.89 -7.63 -6.01
CA ARG A 26 -8.15 -7.70 -4.73
C ARG A 26 -7.35 -6.43 -4.43
N LEU A 27 -7.49 -5.42 -5.28
CA LEU A 27 -6.77 -4.16 -5.18
C LEU A 27 -7.55 -3.24 -4.24
N ILE A 28 -6.86 -2.63 -3.27
CA ILE A 28 -7.41 -1.57 -2.44
C ILE A 28 -6.78 -0.27 -2.94
N LEU A 29 -7.52 0.46 -3.78
CA LEU A 29 -7.01 1.69 -4.35
C LEU A 29 -6.96 2.79 -3.29
N PRO A 30 -5.88 3.61 -3.24
CA PRO A 30 -5.69 4.66 -2.26
C PRO A 30 -6.55 5.90 -2.58
N ILE A 31 -7.86 5.72 -2.74
CA ILE A 31 -8.77 6.78 -3.20
C ILE A 31 -8.88 7.97 -2.24
N ALA A 32 -8.55 7.75 -0.96
CA ALA A 32 -8.50 8.79 0.04
C ALA A 32 -7.26 9.70 -0.06
N VAL A 33 -6.22 9.31 -0.81
CA VAL A 33 -4.95 10.07 -0.88
C VAL A 33 -5.13 11.41 -1.58
N THR A 34 -5.74 11.43 -2.77
CA THR A 34 -6.00 12.69 -3.50
C THR A 34 -6.79 13.70 -2.65
N PRO A 35 -7.93 13.35 -2.02
CA PRO A 35 -8.64 14.29 -1.17
C PRO A 35 -7.90 14.65 0.12
N ALA A 36 -7.04 13.78 0.66
CA ALA A 36 -6.23 14.09 1.82
C ALA A 36 -5.14 15.14 1.50
N LEU A 37 -4.45 14.98 0.37
CA LEU A 37 -3.40 15.89 -0.10
C LEU A 37 -3.95 17.28 -0.51
N GLU A 38 -5.15 17.32 -1.07
CA GLU A 38 -5.78 18.53 -1.60
C GLU A 38 -6.91 19.02 -0.69
N THR A 39 -6.71 19.02 0.62
CA THR A 39 -7.78 19.30 1.61
C THR A 39 -8.45 20.67 1.39
N SER A 40 -7.69 21.69 0.97
CA SER A 40 -8.19 23.04 0.66
C SER A 40 -8.98 23.13 -0.65
N LYS A 41 -8.69 22.27 -1.64
CA LYS A 41 -9.49 22.13 -2.87
C LYS A 41 -10.65 21.16 -2.66
N ARG A 42 -10.56 20.20 -1.75
CA ARG A 42 -11.60 19.20 -1.47
C ARG A 42 -12.91 19.85 -1.06
N GLU A 43 -12.88 20.85 -0.18
CA GLU A 43 -14.10 21.60 0.16
C GLU A 43 -14.71 22.29 -1.06
N LYS A 44 -13.89 22.81 -1.98
CA LYS A 44 -14.31 23.44 -3.24
C LYS A 44 -14.85 22.43 -4.26
N VAL A 45 -14.25 21.25 -4.38
CA VAL A 45 -14.67 20.17 -5.29
C VAL A 45 -15.94 19.48 -4.77
N LEU A 46 -16.09 19.39 -3.45
CA LEU A 46 -17.34 18.96 -2.83
C LEU A 46 -18.44 20.04 -2.90
N GLN A 47 -18.13 21.29 -3.27
CA GLN A 47 -19.18 22.30 -3.47
C GLN A 47 -20.10 22.00 -4.64
N SER A 48 -19.68 21.22 -5.64
CA SER A 48 -20.58 20.76 -6.71
C SER A 48 -21.69 19.83 -6.20
N TYR A 49 -21.53 19.24 -4.99
CA TYR A 49 -22.60 18.50 -4.30
C TYR A 49 -23.61 19.43 -3.60
N ARG A 50 -23.30 20.72 -3.51
CA ARG A 50 -24.21 21.76 -3.03
C ARG A 50 -24.80 22.46 -4.24
N PHE A 51 -26.09 22.78 -4.18
CA PHE A 51 -26.76 23.57 -5.20
C PHE A 51 -25.94 24.81 -5.55
N SER A 52 -25.53 24.93 -6.82
CA SER A 52 -24.85 26.12 -7.32
C SER A 52 -25.87 26.97 -8.08
N PRO A 53 -26.23 28.16 -7.59
CA PRO A 53 -27.21 29.02 -8.28
C PRO A 53 -26.71 29.56 -9.63
N LEU A 54 -25.43 29.33 -9.94
CA LEU A 54 -24.76 29.79 -11.17
C LEU A 54 -24.62 28.69 -12.22
N LYS A 55 -25.03 27.45 -11.94
CA LYS A 55 -24.89 26.30 -12.85
C LYS A 55 -26.24 25.62 -13.06
N THR A 56 -26.42 25.02 -14.23
CA THR A 56 -27.56 24.12 -14.45
C THR A 56 -27.34 22.80 -13.74
N GLU A 57 -28.41 22.06 -13.47
CA GLU A 57 -28.34 20.72 -12.88
C GLU A 57 -27.44 19.78 -13.68
N VAL A 58 -27.54 19.81 -15.01
CA VAL A 58 -26.70 19.00 -15.91
C VAL A 58 -25.22 19.34 -15.75
N GLN A 59 -24.86 20.62 -15.69
CA GLN A 59 -23.47 21.05 -15.47
C GLN A 59 -22.92 20.58 -14.12
N MET A 60 -23.77 20.60 -13.09
CA MET A 60 -23.37 20.11 -11.76
C MET A 60 -23.14 18.60 -11.75
N ILE A 61 -23.96 17.83 -12.47
CA ILE A 61 -23.78 16.38 -12.64
C ILE A 61 -22.50 16.09 -13.44
N ASP A 62 -22.27 16.80 -14.55
CA ASP A 62 -21.08 16.62 -15.38
C ASP A 62 -19.79 16.89 -14.59
N ASP A 63 -19.75 17.98 -13.81
CA ASP A 63 -18.63 18.30 -12.93
C ASP A 63 -18.41 17.18 -11.90
N TRP A 64 -19.50 16.66 -11.31
CA TRP A 64 -19.42 15.58 -10.34
C TRP A 64 -18.83 14.30 -10.94
N ILE A 65 -19.32 13.89 -12.12
CA ILE A 65 -18.81 12.73 -12.86
C ILE A 65 -17.33 12.93 -13.19
N TYR A 66 -16.97 14.10 -13.72
CA TYR A 66 -15.60 14.44 -14.07
C TYR A 66 -14.65 14.33 -12.88
N HIS A 67 -15.00 14.93 -11.74
CA HIS A 67 -14.18 14.88 -10.53
C HIS A 67 -14.03 13.46 -9.99
N THR A 68 -15.12 12.67 -10.00
CA THR A 68 -15.09 11.27 -9.57
C THR A 68 -14.20 10.44 -10.49
N ALA A 69 -14.30 10.61 -11.81
CA ALA A 69 -13.46 9.94 -12.79
C ALA A 69 -11.97 10.31 -12.61
N ARG A 70 -11.66 11.60 -12.41
CA ARG A 70 -10.29 12.08 -12.16
C ARG A 70 -9.70 11.55 -10.86
N ALA A 71 -10.48 11.55 -9.77
CA ALA A 71 -10.04 10.97 -8.49
C ALA A 71 -9.74 9.47 -8.63
N SER A 72 -10.56 8.75 -9.40
CA SER A 72 -10.37 7.32 -9.70
C SER A 72 -9.10 7.08 -10.51
N GLN A 73 -8.87 7.89 -11.55
CA GLN A 73 -7.66 7.84 -12.37
C GLN A 73 -6.40 8.10 -11.53
N ASN A 74 -6.42 9.14 -10.70
CA ASN A 74 -5.29 9.48 -9.83
C ASN A 74 -5.00 8.35 -8.84
N ALA A 75 -6.02 7.74 -8.24
CA ALA A 75 -5.84 6.62 -7.31
C ALA A 75 -5.13 5.43 -7.99
N VAL A 76 -5.51 5.11 -9.24
CA VAL A 76 -4.85 4.06 -10.04
C VAL A 76 -3.41 4.44 -10.39
N GLN A 77 -3.14 5.68 -10.77
CA GLN A 77 -1.79 6.14 -11.08
C GLN A 77 -0.86 6.10 -9.86
N ILE A 78 -1.36 6.53 -8.70
CA ILE A 78 -0.64 6.43 -7.43
C ILE A 78 -0.33 4.96 -7.12
N GLU A 79 -1.31 4.06 -7.27
CA GLU A 79 -1.10 2.63 -7.05
C GLU A 79 0.01 2.05 -7.96
N TYR A 80 0.05 2.43 -9.24
CA TYR A 80 1.14 2.02 -10.14
C TYR A 80 2.49 2.59 -9.71
N GLY A 81 2.53 3.83 -9.23
CA GLY A 81 3.73 4.44 -8.65
C GLY A 81 4.23 3.65 -7.44
N ILE A 82 3.33 3.36 -6.50
CA ILE A 82 3.62 2.54 -5.30
C ILE A 82 4.15 1.16 -5.71
N PHE A 83 3.50 0.49 -6.66
CA PHE A 83 3.94 -0.82 -7.15
C PHE A 83 5.34 -0.75 -7.77
N SER A 84 5.65 0.32 -8.52
CA SER A 84 6.98 0.54 -9.08
C SER A 84 8.05 0.73 -7.99
N ILE A 85 7.76 1.52 -6.95
CA ILE A 85 8.67 1.73 -5.82
C ILE A 85 8.92 0.39 -5.09
N ILE A 86 7.85 -0.36 -4.81
CA ILE A 86 7.94 -1.69 -4.18
C ILE A 86 8.80 -2.63 -5.04
N GLY A 87 8.58 -2.64 -6.36
CA GLY A 87 9.39 -3.41 -7.30
C GLY A 87 10.88 -3.07 -7.20
N LYS A 88 11.23 -1.79 -7.22
CA LYS A 88 12.62 -1.33 -7.09
C LYS A 88 13.27 -1.76 -5.77
N ILE A 89 12.52 -1.74 -4.66
CA ILE A 89 13.02 -2.21 -3.35
C ILE A 89 13.33 -3.70 -3.40
N VAL A 90 12.41 -4.51 -3.93
CA VAL A 90 12.61 -5.96 -4.05
C VAL A 90 13.77 -6.28 -5.00
N ASP A 91 13.83 -5.63 -6.17
CA ASP A 91 14.91 -5.79 -7.14
C ASP A 91 16.28 -5.45 -6.54
N LYS A 92 16.35 -4.38 -5.75
CA LYS A 92 17.56 -3.98 -5.02
C LYS A 92 17.99 -5.06 -4.02
N TRP A 93 17.07 -5.65 -3.26
CA TRP A 93 17.39 -6.75 -2.34
C TRP A 93 17.82 -8.01 -3.07
N GLU A 94 17.15 -8.37 -4.17
CA GLU A 94 17.52 -9.51 -5.01
C GLU A 94 18.94 -9.31 -5.59
N ALA A 95 19.25 -8.12 -6.09
CA ALA A 95 20.58 -7.78 -6.61
C ALA A 95 21.67 -7.84 -5.51
N LEU A 96 21.38 -7.32 -4.31
CA LEU A 96 22.29 -7.38 -3.17
C LEU A 96 22.63 -8.84 -2.81
N LEU A 97 21.62 -9.70 -2.73
CA LEU A 97 21.80 -11.12 -2.41
C LEU A 97 22.54 -11.86 -3.53
N ALA A 98 22.20 -11.60 -4.79
CA ALA A 98 22.88 -12.19 -5.93
C ALA A 98 24.38 -11.80 -5.97
N SER A 99 24.71 -10.54 -5.65
CA SER A 99 26.10 -10.08 -5.56
C SER A 99 26.90 -10.74 -4.43
N SER A 100 26.20 -11.32 -3.45
CA SER A 100 26.78 -12.07 -2.33
C SER A 100 26.73 -13.59 -2.56
N GLU A 101 26.58 -14.02 -3.83
CA GLU A 101 26.51 -15.42 -4.26
C GLU A 101 25.34 -16.23 -3.65
N VAL A 102 24.31 -15.56 -3.14
CA VAL A 102 23.11 -16.22 -2.61
C VAL A 102 22.20 -16.67 -3.75
N HIS A 103 21.91 -17.97 -3.83
CA HIS A 103 20.90 -18.48 -4.74
C HIS A 103 19.48 -18.13 -4.25
N LEU A 104 18.80 -17.24 -4.99
CA LEU A 104 17.41 -16.86 -4.73
C LEU A 104 16.42 -17.98 -5.08
N THR A 105 15.83 -18.59 -4.06
CA THR A 105 14.76 -19.59 -4.21
C THR A 105 13.40 -18.90 -4.42
N LYS A 106 12.41 -19.64 -4.96
CA LYS A 106 11.02 -19.15 -5.10
C LYS A 106 10.42 -18.72 -3.76
N THR A 107 10.70 -19.45 -2.69
CA THR A 107 10.23 -19.13 -1.33
C THR A 107 10.86 -17.84 -0.82
N MET A 108 12.16 -17.64 -1.07
CA MET A 108 12.84 -16.41 -0.69
C MET A 108 12.26 -15.18 -1.39
N ARG A 109 11.97 -15.27 -2.70
CA ARG A 109 11.30 -14.18 -3.43
C ARG A 109 9.91 -13.87 -2.86
N LYS A 110 9.10 -14.88 -2.55
CA LYS A 110 7.80 -14.70 -1.88
C LYS A 110 7.95 -14.00 -0.53
N LEU A 111 8.99 -14.34 0.23
CA LEU A 111 9.26 -13.72 1.53
C LEU A 111 9.67 -12.26 1.39
N LEU A 112 10.51 -11.91 0.42
CA LEU A 112 10.88 -10.50 0.16
C LEU A 112 9.64 -9.65 -0.13
N ILE A 113 8.72 -10.14 -0.98
CA ILE A 113 7.46 -9.45 -1.27
C ILE A 113 6.59 -9.34 -0.01
N ALA A 114 6.47 -10.42 0.77
CA ALA A 114 5.67 -10.42 2.00
C ALA A 114 6.21 -9.45 3.06
N ILE A 115 7.54 -9.27 3.14
CA ILE A 115 8.19 -8.33 4.05
C ILE A 115 7.81 -6.88 3.70
N VAL A 116 7.64 -6.54 2.42
CA VAL A 116 7.19 -5.18 2.05
C VAL A 116 5.76 -4.92 2.55
N GLY A 117 4.87 -5.89 2.40
CA GLY A 117 3.47 -5.77 2.85
C GLY A 117 3.31 -5.85 4.38
N ALA A 118 4.24 -6.49 5.08
CA ALA A 118 4.26 -6.63 6.53
C ALA A 118 5.67 -6.36 7.07
N PRO A 119 6.10 -5.09 7.13
CA PRO A 119 7.49 -4.72 7.41
C PRO A 119 7.93 -4.97 8.85
N VAL A 120 6.97 -5.18 9.76
CA VAL A 120 7.23 -5.65 11.13
C VAL A 120 6.60 -7.04 11.28
N PHE A 121 7.42 -8.04 11.57
CA PHE A 121 6.99 -9.43 11.52
C PHE A 121 7.74 -10.32 12.51
N SER A 122 7.17 -11.50 12.74
CA SER A 122 7.84 -12.63 13.40
C SER A 122 8.07 -13.75 12.38
N ILE A 123 8.91 -14.72 12.74
CA ILE A 123 9.10 -15.93 11.91
C ILE A 123 7.75 -16.64 11.68
N ALA A 124 6.91 -16.73 12.72
CA ALA A 124 5.63 -17.43 12.66
C ALA A 124 4.62 -16.73 11.73
N SER A 125 4.48 -15.40 11.85
CA SER A 125 3.58 -14.64 11.00
C SER A 125 3.99 -14.70 9.52
N LEU A 126 5.30 -14.67 9.25
CA LEU A 126 5.82 -14.70 7.90
C LEU A 126 5.78 -16.12 7.27
N ALA A 127 6.01 -17.16 8.07
CA ALA A 127 5.79 -18.56 7.68
C ALA A 127 4.33 -18.81 7.28
N HIS A 128 3.38 -18.30 8.08
CA HIS A 128 1.96 -18.37 7.74
C HIS A 128 1.64 -17.61 6.44
N ALA A 129 2.12 -16.37 6.29
CA ALA A 129 1.84 -15.55 5.11
C ALA A 129 2.38 -16.14 3.80
N THR A 130 3.47 -16.90 3.87
CA THR A 130 4.15 -17.48 2.68
C THR A 130 3.89 -18.97 2.49
N GLU A 131 3.12 -19.59 3.38
CA GLU A 131 2.87 -21.05 3.42
C GLU A 131 4.18 -21.87 3.48
N ALA A 132 5.21 -21.33 4.14
CA ALA A 132 6.52 -21.95 4.26
C ALA A 132 6.74 -22.55 5.66
N SER A 133 7.64 -23.53 5.78
CA SER A 133 7.98 -24.08 7.10
C SER A 133 8.72 -23.05 7.96
N TYR A 134 8.49 -23.11 9.28
CA TYR A 134 9.15 -22.23 10.24
C TYR A 134 10.69 -22.28 10.12
N THR A 135 11.25 -23.47 9.93
CA THR A 135 12.70 -23.68 9.78
C THR A 135 13.24 -23.01 8.52
N THR A 136 12.53 -23.12 7.40
CA THR A 136 12.90 -22.45 6.14
C THR A 136 12.93 -20.94 6.32
N VAL A 137 11.87 -20.38 6.93
CA VAL A 137 11.78 -18.93 7.17
C VAL A 137 12.84 -18.45 8.16
N SER A 138 13.12 -19.22 9.21
CA SER A 138 14.18 -18.89 10.18
C SER A 138 15.57 -18.82 9.54
N ASN A 139 15.89 -19.76 8.64
CA ASN A 139 17.16 -19.76 7.90
C ASN A 139 17.25 -18.55 6.98
N ILE A 140 16.17 -18.25 6.26
CA ILE A 140 16.11 -17.08 5.36
C ILE A 140 16.22 -15.77 6.16
N ILE A 141 15.55 -15.65 7.30
CA ILE A 141 15.67 -14.45 8.16
C ILE A 141 17.10 -14.26 8.66
N THR A 142 17.78 -15.33 9.03
CA THR A 142 19.19 -15.25 9.46
C THR A 142 20.06 -14.71 8.33
N LEU A 143 19.83 -15.18 7.11
CA LEU A 143 20.52 -14.72 5.90
C LEU A 143 20.18 -13.26 5.56
N LEU A 144 18.91 -12.86 5.58
CA LEU A 144 18.50 -11.47 5.32
C LEU A 144 19.08 -10.51 6.38
N SER A 145 19.12 -10.94 7.63
CA SER A 145 19.70 -10.15 8.73
C SER A 145 21.20 -9.98 8.57
N SER A 146 21.94 -11.00 8.08
CA SER A 146 23.38 -10.88 7.84
C SER A 146 23.72 -9.93 6.70
N HIS A 147 22.79 -9.71 5.77
CA HIS A 147 22.92 -8.76 4.66
C HIS A 147 22.31 -7.38 4.99
N GLY A 148 21.86 -7.15 6.24
CA GLY A 148 21.35 -5.86 6.68
C GLY A 148 19.98 -5.47 6.12
N ILE A 149 19.28 -6.37 5.41
CA ILE A 149 17.95 -6.10 4.84
C ILE A 149 16.90 -5.96 5.96
N ILE A 150 17.07 -6.73 7.04
CA ILE A 150 16.18 -6.73 8.20
C ILE A 150 16.97 -6.64 9.49
N THR A 151 16.33 -6.16 10.54
CA THR A 151 16.91 -5.99 11.87
C THR A 151 16.00 -6.59 12.95
N GLN A 152 16.59 -7.25 13.95
CA GLN A 152 15.81 -7.71 15.11
C GLN A 152 15.53 -6.51 16.03
N VAL A 153 14.26 -6.19 16.23
CA VAL A 153 13.84 -5.05 17.08
C VAL A 153 13.50 -5.47 18.50
N SER A 154 13.11 -6.73 18.72
CA SER A 154 12.85 -7.25 20.06
C SER A 154 14.15 -7.56 20.82
N ARG A 155 14.22 -7.20 22.10
CA ARG A 155 15.36 -7.54 22.99
C ARG A 155 15.30 -8.97 23.56
N GLY A 156 14.14 -9.62 23.52
CA GLY A 156 13.92 -10.95 24.11
C GLY A 156 14.44 -12.11 23.26
N ARG A 157 14.78 -13.24 23.92
CA ARG A 157 15.18 -14.49 23.24
C ARG A 157 14.00 -15.27 22.65
N ARG A 158 12.80 -15.12 23.22
CA ARG A 158 11.54 -15.74 22.75
C ARG A 158 10.73 -14.70 21.96
N ASN A 159 9.95 -15.18 20.99
CA ASN A 159 9.08 -14.35 20.13
C ASN A 159 9.83 -13.19 19.47
N LYS A 160 10.91 -13.52 18.75
CA LYS A 160 11.72 -12.52 18.05
C LYS A 160 10.86 -11.76 17.03
N VAL A 161 10.95 -10.44 17.09
CA VAL A 161 10.33 -9.51 16.15
C VAL A 161 11.42 -8.85 15.33
N TYR A 162 11.20 -8.81 14.02
CA TYR A 162 12.07 -8.21 13.04
C TYR A 162 11.35 -7.05 12.36
N ALA A 163 12.13 -6.05 11.95
CA ALA A 163 11.68 -4.94 11.14
C ALA A 163 12.54 -4.83 9.87
N CYS A 164 11.91 -4.46 8.77
CA CYS A 164 12.60 -4.01 7.56
C CYS A 164 12.59 -2.48 7.52
N PRO A 165 13.72 -1.80 7.82
CA PRO A 165 13.76 -0.34 7.91
C PRO A 165 13.38 0.36 6.60
N GLU A 166 13.85 -0.16 5.46
CA GLU A 166 13.56 0.41 4.14
C GLU A 166 12.06 0.31 3.79
N ALA A 167 11.42 -0.82 4.10
CA ALA A 167 9.97 -0.97 3.89
C ALA A 167 9.14 -0.14 4.88
N LEU A 168 9.62 0.13 6.10
CA LEU A 168 8.96 1.06 7.02
C LEU A 168 8.96 2.50 6.49
N GLY A 169 10.04 2.92 5.83
CA GLY A 169 10.15 4.24 5.18
C GLY A 169 9.41 4.34 3.84
N LEU A 170 8.67 3.30 3.43
CA LEU A 170 7.96 3.29 2.15
C LEU A 170 6.92 4.40 2.07
N PHE A 171 6.15 4.63 3.15
CA PHE A 171 5.14 5.69 3.16
C PHE A 171 5.76 7.08 3.00
N ASP A 172 6.89 7.35 3.64
CA ASP A 172 7.60 8.62 3.49
C ASP A 172 8.10 8.81 2.05
N THR A 173 8.59 7.73 1.44
CA THR A 173 9.02 7.71 0.03
C THR A 173 7.85 7.98 -0.93
N ILE A 174 6.70 7.34 -0.70
CA ILE A 174 5.49 7.54 -1.50
C ILE A 174 5.01 8.98 -1.39
N ILE A 175 4.98 9.55 -0.18
CA ILE A 175 4.58 10.95 0.03
C ILE A 175 5.53 11.88 -0.71
N ALA A 176 6.84 11.65 -0.66
CA ALA A 176 7.82 12.49 -1.35
C ALA A 176 7.73 12.43 -2.89
N GLU A 177 7.34 11.28 -3.47
CA GLU A 177 7.17 11.14 -4.93
C GLU A 177 5.79 11.59 -5.44
N VAL A 178 4.77 11.65 -4.58
CA VAL A 178 3.38 11.97 -4.95
C VAL A 178 2.96 13.40 -4.57
N ALA A 179 3.66 14.07 -3.63
CA ALA A 179 3.45 15.47 -3.26
C ALA A 179 4.07 16.45 -4.28
#